data_AF-A0A969UPC4-F1
#
_entry.id   AF-A0A969UPC4-F1
#
_cell.length_a   1.000
_cell.length_b   1.000
_cell.length_c   1.000
_cell.angle_alpha   90.00
_cell.angle_beta   90.00
_cell.angle_gamma   90.00
#
_symmetry.space_group_name_H-M   'P 1'
#
loop_
_entity.id
_entity.type
_entity.pdbx_description
1 polymer ?
#
loop_
_entity_poly.entity_id
_entity_poly.type
_entity_poly.pdbx_seq_one_letter_code
_entity_poly.pdbx_strand_id
1 'polypeptide(L)'
;MPPLAPKPLKLASDEREQLQQLVKGHNIAQQLALRARIILLADEGKNHREIARALLISHQMARLWRTRWLATQSTQRSVVERLQDKERSGAPATFEPEQILYLFKLACDVPSHYGRPISQWTNRELADELVKQGIVPSISARHVGRLLAEADLKPHQSGYWLNPPRPKFRYQSKGYL
;
A
#
# COMPACT_ATOMS: atom_id res chain seq x y z
N MET A 1 -27.99 33.61 -11.64
CA MET A 1 -26.93 32.73 -12.17
C MET A 1 -27.59 31.43 -12.65
N PRO A 2 -27.44 31.03 -13.92
CA PRO A 2 -27.94 29.72 -14.35
C PRO A 2 -27.24 28.62 -13.55
N PRO A 3 -27.93 27.56 -13.13
CA PRO A 3 -27.28 26.44 -12.47
C PRO A 3 -26.23 25.86 -13.42
N LEU A 4 -24.99 25.75 -12.95
CA LEU A 4 -23.91 25.09 -13.69
C LEU A 4 -24.34 23.65 -13.98
N ALA A 5 -24.70 23.38 -15.24
CA ALA A 5 -25.13 22.06 -15.66
C ALA A 5 -23.97 21.06 -15.50
N PRO A 6 -24.23 19.82 -15.06
CA PRO A 6 -23.18 18.81 -14.96
C PRO A 6 -22.64 18.47 -16.36
N LYS A 7 -21.33 18.20 -16.47
CA LYS A 7 -20.70 17.78 -17.72
C LYS A 7 -21.49 16.60 -18.33
N PRO A 8 -21.83 16.65 -19.63
CA PRO A 8 -22.54 15.54 -20.27
C PRO A 8 -21.69 14.28 -20.18
N LEU A 9 -22.33 13.18 -19.83
CA LEU A 9 -21.74 11.85 -19.82
C LEU A 9 -22.40 11.10 -20.97
N LYS A 10 -21.60 10.60 -21.91
CA LYS A 10 -22.04 9.77 -23.02
C LYS A 10 -21.25 8.46 -22.98
N LEU A 11 -21.98 7.35 -22.97
CA LEU A 11 -21.40 6.01 -22.98
C LEU A 11 -21.26 5.51 -24.41
N ALA A 12 -20.20 4.74 -24.67
CA ALA A 12 -20.15 3.90 -25.86
C ALA A 12 -21.16 2.73 -25.72
N SER A 13 -21.58 2.15 -26.85
CA SER A 13 -22.62 1.12 -26.87
C SER A 13 -22.22 -0.14 -26.09
N ASP A 14 -20.96 -0.53 -26.19
CA ASP A 14 -20.34 -1.65 -25.45
C ASP A 14 -20.30 -1.38 -23.94
N GLU A 15 -19.87 -0.19 -23.52
CA GLU A 15 -19.84 0.21 -22.10
C GLU A 15 -21.25 0.19 -21.50
N ARG A 16 -22.24 0.69 -22.25
CA ARG A 16 -23.63 0.73 -21.83
C ARG A 16 -24.19 -0.67 -21.64
N GLU A 17 -23.90 -1.59 -22.55
CA GLU A 17 -24.32 -2.99 -22.45
C GLU A 17 -23.70 -3.66 -21.21
N GLN A 18 -22.40 -3.51 -21.01
CA GLN A 18 -21.69 -4.07 -19.85
C GLN A 18 -22.26 -3.54 -18.52
N LEU A 19 -22.53 -2.23 -18.43
CA LEU A 19 -23.17 -1.63 -17.25
C LEU A 19 -24.57 -2.20 -17.00
N GLN A 20 -25.37 -2.42 -18.05
CA GLN A 20 -26.69 -3.03 -17.91
C GLN A 20 -26.62 -4.49 -17.46
N GLN A 21 -25.66 -5.26 -17.96
CA GLN A 21 -25.41 -6.63 -17.50
C GLN A 21 -25.02 -6.64 -16.02
N LEU A 22 -24.16 -5.71 -15.58
CA LEU A 22 -23.77 -5.59 -14.17
C LEU A 22 -24.94 -5.27 -13.24
N VAL A 23 -25.92 -4.48 -13.71
CA VAL A 23 -27.12 -4.17 -12.92
C VAL A 23 -28.06 -5.37 -12.82
N LYS A 24 -28.12 -6.22 -13.84
CA LYS A 24 -28.97 -7.42 -13.90
C LYS A 24 -28.36 -8.65 -13.23
N GLY A 25 -27.05 -8.66 -12.98
CA GLY A 25 -26.35 -9.81 -12.43
C GLY A 25 -26.74 -10.08 -10.97
N HIS A 26 -27.11 -11.33 -10.69
CA HIS A 26 -27.63 -11.74 -9.37
C HIS A 26 -26.54 -11.93 -8.30
N ASN A 27 -25.27 -12.09 -8.71
CA ASN A 27 -24.14 -12.35 -7.81
C ASN A 27 -23.11 -11.19 -7.79
N ILE A 28 -23.58 -9.96 -7.97
CA ILE A 28 -22.73 -8.76 -8.01
C ILE A 28 -22.87 -8.00 -6.70
N ALA A 29 -21.74 -7.48 -6.20
CA ALA A 29 -21.74 -6.60 -5.04
C ALA A 29 -22.70 -5.42 -5.27
N GLN A 30 -23.66 -5.24 -4.37
CA GLN A 30 -24.72 -4.21 -4.50
C GLN A 30 -24.16 -2.81 -4.76
N GLN A 31 -22.98 -2.49 -4.22
CA GLN A 31 -22.32 -1.21 -4.47
C GLN A 31 -21.90 -1.03 -5.94
N LEU A 32 -21.40 -2.07 -6.61
CA LEU A 32 -21.06 -2.00 -8.04
C LEU A 32 -22.33 -1.77 -8.88
N ALA A 33 -23.41 -2.50 -8.59
CA ALA A 33 -24.69 -2.32 -9.27
C ALA A 33 -25.25 -0.89 -9.05
N LEU A 34 -25.15 -0.35 -7.83
CA LEU A 34 -25.55 1.03 -7.53
C LEU A 34 -24.73 2.05 -8.33
N ARG A 35 -23.40 1.87 -8.38
CA ARG A 35 -22.50 2.75 -9.13
C ARG A 35 -22.79 2.67 -10.64
N ALA A 36 -23.06 1.48 -11.18
CA ALA A 36 -23.48 1.30 -12.56
C ALA A 36 -24.80 2.03 -12.87
N ARG A 37 -25.80 1.95 -11.98
CA ARG A 37 -27.07 2.70 -12.10
C ARG A 37 -26.84 4.22 -12.13
N ILE A 38 -25.91 4.75 -11.32
CA ILE A 38 -25.55 6.19 -11.35
C ILE A 38 -25.07 6.58 -12.75
N ILE A 39 -24.19 5.78 -13.37
CA ILE A 39 -23.61 6.07 -14.67
C ILE A 39 -24.66 5.96 -15.79
N LEU A 40 -25.50 4.92 -15.76
CA LEU A 40 -26.59 4.76 -16.74
C LEU A 40 -27.58 5.92 -16.71
N LEU A 41 -28.01 6.35 -15.51
CA LEU A 41 -28.89 7.51 -15.38
C LEU A 41 -28.22 8.83 -15.81
N ALA A 42 -26.90 8.92 -15.64
CA ALA A 42 -26.13 10.07 -16.12
C ALA A 42 -26.05 10.12 -17.65
N ASP A 43 -25.95 8.96 -18.32
CA ASP A 43 -25.99 8.83 -19.79
C ASP A 43 -27.36 9.22 -20.39
N GLU A 44 -28.44 8.92 -19.65
CA GLU A 44 -29.80 9.40 -19.95
C GLU A 44 -29.98 10.92 -19.81
N GLY A 45 -28.95 11.65 -19.31
CA GLY A 45 -28.99 13.10 -19.16
C GLY A 45 -29.49 13.59 -17.80
N LYS A 46 -29.79 12.70 -16.84
CA LYS A 46 -30.24 13.12 -15.51
C LYS A 46 -29.14 13.87 -14.77
N ASN A 47 -29.49 14.92 -14.04
CA ASN A 47 -28.56 15.68 -13.21
C ASN A 47 -28.30 14.98 -11.85
N HIS A 48 -27.33 15.49 -11.08
CA HIS A 48 -26.94 14.88 -9.80
C HIS A 48 -28.09 14.75 -8.79
N ARG A 49 -29.02 15.72 -8.77
CA ARG A 49 -30.17 15.72 -7.85
C ARG A 49 -31.25 14.74 -8.28
N GLU A 50 -31.50 14.63 -9.59
CA GLU A 50 -32.42 13.64 -10.15
C GLU A 50 -31.94 12.22 -9.89
N ILE A 51 -30.64 11.95 -10.12
CA ILE A 51 -30.02 10.65 -9.80
C ILE A 51 -30.14 10.35 -8.31
N ALA A 52 -29.84 11.33 -7.46
CA ALA A 52 -29.94 11.20 -6.00
C ALA A 52 -31.35 10.80 -5.54
N ARG A 53 -32.38 11.46 -6.07
CA ARG A 53 -33.79 11.12 -5.77
C ARG A 53 -34.16 9.74 -6.29
N ALA A 54 -33.76 9.39 -7.52
CA ALA A 54 -34.10 8.12 -8.15
C ALA A 54 -33.47 6.91 -7.45
N LEU A 55 -32.28 7.09 -6.84
CA LEU A 55 -31.53 6.00 -6.20
C LEU A 55 -31.49 6.08 -4.67
N LEU A 56 -32.15 7.09 -4.05
CA LEU A 56 -32.13 7.34 -2.61
C LEU A 56 -30.71 7.48 -2.02
N ILE A 57 -29.85 8.22 -2.72
CA ILE A 57 -28.45 8.49 -2.32
C ILE A 57 -28.19 9.98 -2.18
N SER A 58 -27.02 10.35 -1.63
CA SER A 58 -26.58 11.75 -1.63
C SER A 58 -26.20 12.22 -3.05
N HIS A 59 -26.50 13.48 -3.37
CA HIS A 59 -26.07 14.08 -4.65
C HIS A 59 -24.54 14.14 -4.79
N GLN A 60 -23.80 14.16 -3.67
CA GLN A 60 -22.34 14.08 -3.66
C GLN A 60 -21.84 12.71 -4.12
N MET A 61 -22.51 11.61 -3.75
CA MET A 61 -22.20 10.27 -4.26
C MET A 61 -22.40 10.20 -5.78
N ALA A 62 -23.52 10.73 -6.29
CA ALA A 62 -23.77 10.80 -7.73
C ALA A 62 -22.70 11.62 -8.46
N ARG A 63 -22.32 12.78 -7.91
CA ARG A 63 -21.24 13.62 -8.43
C ARG A 63 -19.90 12.87 -8.46
N LEU A 64 -19.51 12.24 -7.34
CA LEU A 64 -18.25 11.51 -7.21
C LEU A 64 -18.10 10.46 -8.31
N TRP A 65 -19.09 9.59 -8.48
CA TRP A 65 -19.00 8.50 -9.44
C TRP A 65 -19.05 8.97 -10.89
N ARG A 66 -19.82 10.02 -11.21
CA ARG A 66 -19.76 10.65 -12.54
C ARG A 66 -18.39 11.25 -12.83
N THR A 67 -17.82 11.99 -11.87
CA THR A 67 -16.48 12.58 -12.04
C THR A 67 -15.42 11.49 -12.20
N ARG A 68 -15.48 10.41 -11.41
CA ARG A 68 -14.57 9.26 -11.56
C ARG A 68 -14.71 8.57 -12.91
N TRP A 69 -15.93 8.37 -13.38
CA TRP A 69 -16.19 7.74 -14.67
C TRP A 69 -15.60 8.54 -15.82
N LEU A 70 -15.85 9.86 -15.84
CA LEU A 70 -15.31 10.79 -16.84
C LEU A 70 -13.77 10.85 -16.79
N ALA A 71 -13.17 10.84 -15.60
CA ALA A 71 -11.73 10.85 -15.43
C ALA A 71 -11.05 9.54 -15.89
N THR A 72 -11.80 8.45 -16.05
CA THR A 72 -11.28 7.14 -16.47
C THR A 72 -11.66 6.77 -17.90
N GLN A 73 -12.40 7.61 -18.63
CA GLN A 73 -12.81 7.34 -20.02
C GLN A 73 -11.62 7.15 -20.97
N SER A 74 -10.50 7.84 -20.74
CA SER A 74 -9.29 7.71 -21.57
C SER A 74 -8.37 6.57 -21.14
N THR A 75 -8.70 5.84 -20.08
CA THR A 75 -7.88 4.75 -19.55
C THR A 75 -8.30 3.42 -20.17
N GLN A 76 -7.36 2.52 -20.45
CA GLN A 76 -7.63 1.14 -20.92
C GLN A 76 -8.19 0.21 -19.83
N ARG A 77 -8.97 0.75 -18.89
CA ARG A 77 -9.57 -0.02 -17.79
C ARG A 77 -10.94 -0.57 -18.17
N SER A 78 -11.22 -1.79 -17.74
CA SER A 78 -12.54 -2.40 -17.86
C SER A 78 -13.61 -1.60 -17.10
N VAL A 79 -14.88 -1.78 -17.47
CA VAL A 79 -16.03 -1.17 -16.78
C VAL A 79 -16.03 -1.48 -15.28
N VAL A 80 -15.69 -2.72 -14.91
CA VAL A 80 -15.66 -3.15 -13.51
C VAL A 80 -14.58 -2.41 -12.72
N GLU A 81 -13.35 -2.34 -13.23
CA GLU A 81 -12.24 -1.63 -12.58
C GLU A 81 -12.53 -0.14 -12.37
N ARG A 82 -13.27 0.48 -13.30
CA ARG A 82 -13.67 1.89 -13.20
C ARG A 82 -14.72 2.14 -12.13
N LEU A 83 -15.53 1.13 -11.80
CA LEU A 83 -16.54 1.18 -10.74
C LEU A 83 -16.01 0.73 -9.38
N GLN A 84 -14.82 0.13 -9.31
CA GLN A 84 -14.19 -0.24 -8.05
C GLN A 84 -13.71 0.99 -7.27
N ASP A 85 -13.58 0.84 -5.96
CA ASP A 85 -12.96 1.87 -5.16
C ASP A 85 -11.47 1.97 -5.50
N LYS A 86 -10.96 3.20 -5.50
CA LYS A 86 -9.52 3.40 -5.54
C LYS A 86 -8.90 2.72 -4.34
N GLU A 87 -7.74 2.12 -4.56
CA GLU A 87 -6.91 1.60 -3.49
C GLU A 87 -6.76 2.68 -2.42
N ARG A 88 -7.11 2.33 -1.18
CA ARG A 88 -6.99 3.29 -0.08
C ARG A 88 -5.50 3.53 0.13
N SER A 89 -5.11 4.78 0.29
CA SER A 89 -3.70 5.16 0.53
C SER A 89 -3.10 4.57 1.82
N GLY A 90 -3.87 3.82 2.60
CA GLY A 90 -3.49 3.37 3.94
C GLY A 90 -3.38 4.52 4.94
N ALA A 91 -3.11 4.18 6.19
CA ALA A 91 -2.53 5.14 7.12
C ALA A 91 -1.06 5.39 6.71
N PRO A 92 -0.54 6.62 6.86
CA PRO A 92 0.88 6.87 6.61
C PRO A 92 1.73 5.96 7.52
N ALA A 93 2.86 5.50 7.01
CA ALA A 93 3.80 4.72 7.79
C ALA A 93 4.26 5.55 9.01
N THR A 94 4.34 4.91 10.18
CA THR A 94 4.78 5.58 11.42
C THR A 94 6.28 5.87 11.42
N PHE A 95 7.05 5.11 10.64
CA PHE A 95 8.50 5.25 10.52
C PHE A 95 8.88 5.39 9.05
N GLU A 96 9.84 6.27 8.80
CA GLU A 96 10.41 6.47 7.48
C GLU A 96 11.25 5.25 7.06
N PRO A 97 11.37 4.97 5.76
CA PRO A 97 12.17 3.85 5.25
C PRO A 97 13.62 3.85 5.77
N GLU A 98 14.22 5.02 5.94
CA GLU A 98 15.58 5.19 6.45
C GLU A 98 15.72 4.72 7.90
N GLN A 99 14.71 4.95 8.73
CA GLN A 99 14.68 4.50 10.13
C GLN A 99 14.59 2.96 10.20
N ILE A 100 13.78 2.37 9.31
CA ILE A 100 13.64 0.91 9.19
C ILE A 100 14.94 0.28 8.68
N LEU A 101 15.58 0.90 7.69
CA LEU A 101 16.87 0.44 7.17
C LEU A 101 17.95 0.48 8.26
N TYR A 102 17.95 1.51 9.10
CA TYR A 102 18.88 1.61 10.23
C TYR A 102 18.65 0.50 11.26
N LEU A 103 17.38 0.18 11.57
CA LEU A 103 17.04 -0.97 12.40
C LEU A 103 17.64 -2.26 11.83
N PHE A 104 17.50 -2.50 10.52
CA PHE A 104 18.03 -3.71 9.89
C PHE A 104 19.55 -3.76 9.92
N LYS A 105 20.22 -2.64 9.66
CA LYS A 105 21.68 -2.53 9.82
C LYS A 105 22.10 -2.92 11.23
N LEU A 106 21.48 -2.29 12.24
CA LEU A 106 21.81 -2.54 13.65
C LEU A 106 21.59 -4.02 14.02
N ALA A 107 20.46 -4.59 13.60
CA ALA A 107 20.10 -5.98 13.82
C ALA A 107 21.10 -6.98 13.20
N CYS A 108 21.83 -6.57 12.16
CA CYS A 108 22.87 -7.35 11.51
C CYS A 108 24.27 -7.12 12.10
N ASP A 109 24.49 -6.10 12.94
CA ASP A 109 25.79 -5.81 13.55
C ASP A 109 25.99 -6.51 14.91
N VAL A 110 27.23 -6.57 15.41
CA VAL A 110 27.54 -7.20 16.70
C VAL A 110 27.20 -6.24 17.86
N PRO A 111 26.43 -6.65 18.89
CA PRO A 111 26.06 -5.78 20.01
C PRO A 111 27.25 -5.16 20.77
N SER A 112 28.40 -5.85 20.80
CA SER A 112 29.62 -5.36 21.45
C SER A 112 30.16 -4.08 20.80
N HIS A 113 29.92 -3.86 19.50
CA HIS A 113 30.30 -2.61 18.82
C HIS A 113 29.55 -1.39 19.38
N TYR A 114 28.41 -1.62 20.03
CA TYR A 114 27.56 -0.59 20.63
C TYR A 114 27.69 -0.54 22.16
N GLY A 115 28.68 -1.23 22.72
CA GLY A 115 28.97 -1.25 24.16
C GLY A 115 27.97 -2.06 24.97
N ARG A 116 27.24 -3.00 24.36
CA ARG A 116 26.27 -3.85 25.07
C ARG A 116 26.89 -5.21 25.43
N PRO A 117 26.83 -5.65 26.69
CA PRO A 117 27.39 -6.93 27.14
C PRO A 117 26.44 -8.11 26.83
N ILE A 118 25.98 -8.20 25.58
CA ILE A 118 25.08 -9.25 25.10
C ILE A 118 25.68 -9.90 23.86
N SER A 119 25.46 -11.21 23.70
CA SER A 119 25.98 -11.94 22.54
C SER A 119 25.14 -11.75 21.27
N GLN A 120 23.86 -11.41 21.43
CA GLN A 120 22.91 -11.27 20.33
C GLN A 120 21.91 -10.16 20.64
N TRP A 121 21.37 -9.55 19.58
CA TRP A 121 20.34 -8.54 19.71
C TRP A 121 19.01 -9.13 20.15
N THR A 122 18.40 -8.50 21.16
CA THR A 122 16.97 -8.69 21.45
C THR A 122 16.18 -7.51 20.90
N ASN A 123 14.88 -7.70 20.67
CA ASN A 123 14.03 -6.61 20.18
C ASN A 123 14.00 -5.40 21.11
N ARG A 124 14.15 -5.62 22.42
CA ARG A 124 14.22 -4.54 23.42
C ARG A 124 15.51 -3.76 23.29
N GLU A 125 16.64 -4.45 23.17
CA GLU A 125 17.96 -3.83 23.04
C GLU A 125 18.06 -3.03 21.74
N LEU A 126 17.48 -3.53 20.64
CA LEU A 126 17.38 -2.80 19.38
C LEU A 126 16.50 -1.54 19.50
N ALA A 127 15.36 -1.63 20.18
CA ALA A 127 14.50 -0.49 20.44
C ALA A 127 15.23 0.59 21.25
N ASP A 128 15.88 0.19 22.34
CA ASP A 128 16.63 1.09 23.21
C ASP A 128 17.81 1.74 22.47
N GLU A 129 18.49 1.00 21.60
CA GLU A 129 19.62 1.53 20.83
C GLU A 129 19.17 2.50 19.72
N LEU A 130 18.04 2.24 19.05
CA LEU A 130 17.46 3.18 18.08
C LEU A 130 17.07 4.52 18.71
N VAL A 131 16.53 4.47 19.94
CA VAL A 131 16.20 5.68 20.70
C VAL A 131 17.48 6.38 21.19
N LYS A 132 18.45 5.63 21.72
CA LYS A 132 19.75 6.16 22.18
C LYS A 132 20.50 6.89 21.07
N GLN A 133 20.44 6.39 19.84
CA GLN A 133 21.10 7.00 18.68
C GLN A 133 20.25 8.10 18.01
N GLY A 134 19.07 8.44 18.55
CA GLY A 134 18.21 9.50 18.05
C GLY A 134 17.54 9.20 16.70
N ILE A 135 17.52 7.92 16.28
CA ILE A 135 16.96 7.51 14.99
C ILE A 135 15.44 7.58 15.03
N VAL A 136 14.84 7.20 16.16
CA VAL A 136 13.40 7.30 16.42
C VAL A 136 13.15 7.91 17.80
N PRO A 137 12.08 8.70 17.98
CA PRO A 137 11.74 9.24 19.30
C PRO A 137 11.25 8.14 20.25
N SER A 138 10.53 7.14 19.72
CA SER A 138 10.14 5.95 20.48
C SER A 138 9.75 4.82 19.52
N ILE A 139 10.00 3.58 19.93
CA ILE A 139 9.51 2.38 19.25
C ILE A 139 9.36 1.26 20.29
N SER A 140 8.28 0.47 20.20
CA SER A 140 8.10 -0.67 21.11
C SER A 140 8.89 -1.89 20.61
N ALA A 141 9.40 -2.70 21.54
CA ALA A 141 10.07 -3.96 21.21
C ALA A 141 9.19 -4.91 20.37
N ARG A 142 7.87 -4.86 20.56
CA ARG A 142 6.91 -5.63 19.73
C ARG A 142 6.89 -5.13 18.29
N HIS A 143 6.93 -3.82 18.07
CA HIS A 143 6.97 -3.24 16.73
C HIS A 143 8.30 -3.56 16.04
N VAL A 144 9.43 -3.46 16.75
CA VAL A 144 10.74 -3.93 16.25
C VAL A 144 10.67 -5.38 15.79
N GLY A 145 10.13 -6.27 16.63
CA GLY A 145 9.97 -7.68 16.29
C GLY A 145 9.10 -7.91 15.04
N ARG A 146 8.04 -7.12 14.87
CA ARG A 146 7.19 -7.17 13.66
C ARG A 146 7.96 -6.75 12.41
N LEU A 147 8.69 -5.63 12.46
CA LEU A 147 9.49 -5.14 11.33
C LEU A 147 10.58 -6.14 10.91
N LEU A 148 11.24 -6.78 11.89
CA LEU A 148 12.23 -7.82 11.63
C LEU A 148 11.59 -9.07 11.01
N ALA A 149 10.41 -9.49 11.49
CA ALA A 149 9.69 -10.63 10.94
C ALA A 149 9.19 -10.37 9.50
N GLU A 150 8.73 -9.16 9.20
CA GLU A 150 8.35 -8.73 7.84
C GLU A 150 9.54 -8.79 6.86
N ALA A 151 10.77 -8.59 7.36
CA ALA A 151 12.01 -8.70 6.60
C ALA A 151 12.70 -10.08 6.69
N ASP A 152 12.07 -11.07 7.33
CA ASP A 152 12.66 -12.39 7.65
C ASP A 152 14.05 -12.33 8.32
N LEU A 153 14.28 -11.29 9.13
CA LEU A 153 15.50 -11.12 9.92
C LEU A 153 15.32 -11.74 11.31
N LYS A 154 16.28 -12.58 11.71
CA LYS A 154 16.30 -13.25 13.02
C LYS A 154 17.63 -12.95 13.74
N PRO A 155 17.79 -11.79 14.38
CA PRO A 155 19.06 -11.37 14.99
C PRO A 155 19.52 -12.23 16.17
N HIS A 156 18.60 -12.98 16.77
CA HIS A 156 18.90 -13.98 17.81
C HIS A 156 19.32 -15.34 17.22
N GLN A 157 19.31 -15.48 15.90
CA GLN A 157 19.75 -16.68 15.17
C GLN A 157 20.96 -16.38 14.29
N SER A 158 21.41 -15.12 14.19
CA SER A 158 22.65 -14.77 13.50
C SER A 158 23.85 -15.24 14.33
N GLY A 159 24.53 -16.26 13.83
CA GLY A 159 25.84 -16.67 14.31
C GLY A 159 26.92 -15.81 13.66
N TYR A 160 27.55 -14.93 14.43
CA TYR A 160 28.74 -14.22 13.98
C TYR A 160 29.93 -15.16 13.99
N TRP A 161 30.59 -15.35 12.85
CA TRP A 161 31.83 -16.10 12.78
C TRP A 161 32.94 -15.29 13.45
N LEU A 162 33.14 -15.49 14.77
CA LEU A 162 34.24 -14.88 15.54
C LEU A 162 35.63 -15.26 14.98
N ASN A 163 35.72 -16.35 14.23
CA ASN A 163 36.87 -16.71 13.41
C ASN A 163 36.36 -17.21 12.05
N PRO A 164 36.70 -16.56 10.91
CA PRO A 164 36.44 -17.16 9.62
C PRO A 164 37.19 -18.51 9.53
N PRO A 165 36.58 -19.58 8.99
CA PRO A 165 37.29 -20.83 8.80
C PRO A 165 38.56 -20.57 8.00
N ARG A 166 39.70 -21.11 8.48
CA ARG A 166 41.00 -20.94 7.79
C ARG A 166 40.79 -21.30 6.31
N PRO A 167 41.18 -20.42 5.36
CA PRO A 167 41.00 -20.71 3.94
C PRO A 167 41.69 -22.04 3.61
N LYS A 168 40.96 -22.98 3.01
CA LYS A 168 41.48 -24.32 2.66
C LYS A 168 42.57 -24.28 1.58
N PHE A 169 42.80 -23.13 0.97
CA PHE A 169 43.80 -22.95 -0.08
C PHE A 169 45.00 -22.18 0.46
N ARG A 170 46.12 -22.90 0.58
CA ARG A 170 47.44 -22.30 0.79
C ARG A 170 47.86 -21.70 -0.55
N TYR A 171 47.93 -20.37 -0.65
CA TYR A 171 48.57 -19.73 -1.80
C TYR A 171 50.02 -20.23 -1.87
N GLN A 172 50.35 -20.99 -2.92
CA GLN A 172 51.75 -21.24 -3.27
C GLN A 172 52.28 -19.94 -3.88
N SER A 173 53.05 -19.18 -3.11
CA SER A 173 53.87 -18.11 -3.66
C SER A 173 54.93 -18.73 -4.57
N LYS A 174 54.71 -18.68 -5.89
CA LYS A 174 55.79 -18.87 -6.86
C LYS A 174 56.73 -17.67 -6.72
N GLY A 175 57.85 -17.89 -6.07
CA GLY A 175 58.98 -16.96 -6.11
C GLY A 175 59.53 -16.93 -7.52
N TYR A 176 59.53 -15.74 -8.13
CA TYR A 176 60.39 -15.45 -9.26
C TYR A 176 61.60 -14.70 -8.71
N LEU A 177 62.79 -15.27 -8.95
CA LEU A 177 64.08 -14.62 -8.86
C LEU A 177 64.18 -13.49 -9.88
#